data_AF-A0A921HPL5-F1
#
_entry.id   AF-A0A921HPL5-F1
#
_cell.length_a   1.000
_cell.length_b   1.000
_cell.length_c   1.000
_cell.angle_alpha   90.00
_cell.angle_beta   90.00
_cell.angle_gamma   90.00
#
_symmetry.space_group_name_H-M   'P 1'
#
loop_
_entity.id
_entity.type
_entity.pdbx_description
1 polymer ?
#
loop_
_entity_poly.entity_id
_entity_poly.type
_entity_poly.pdbx_seq_one_letter_code
_entity_poly.pdbx_strand_id
1 'polypeptide(L)'
;MDFMHSSETDVAYYILTLANKPIFYKDLIMEVIEKKCKPVQSLSAAISEVYTLINMDSRFQYTGDGMWGLTEWNPPETKRSTVVSTSSGSSKSKALSSRRRTKLLEGIQEDIDKE
;
A
#
# COMPACT_ATOMS: atom_id res chain seq x y z
N MET A 1 -11.34 8.89 -17.55
CA MET A 1 -10.04 8.20 -17.39
C MET A 1 -9.82 7.37 -18.63
N ASP A 2 -8.65 7.45 -19.26
CA ASP A 2 -8.30 6.59 -20.39
C ASP A 2 -7.52 5.37 -19.88
N PHE A 3 -8.21 4.25 -19.71
CA PHE A 3 -7.64 3.05 -19.07
C PHE A 3 -6.62 2.32 -19.95
N MET A 4 -6.61 2.56 -21.27
CA MET A 4 -5.66 1.91 -22.18
C MET A 4 -4.26 2.48 -22.05
N HIS A 5 -4.16 3.79 -21.83
CA HIS A 5 -2.89 4.51 -21.74
C HIS A 5 -2.43 4.77 -20.30
N SER A 6 -3.29 4.54 -19.31
CA SER A 6 -2.95 4.68 -17.89
C SER A 6 -2.11 3.51 -17.37
N SER A 7 -1.22 3.78 -16.41
CA SER A 7 -0.49 2.71 -15.71
C SER A 7 -1.43 1.87 -14.84
N GLU A 8 -1.05 0.63 -14.54
CA GLU A 8 -1.79 -0.29 -13.67
C GLU A 8 -2.05 0.34 -12.29
N THR A 9 -1.09 1.09 -11.75
CA THR A 9 -1.23 1.79 -10.48
C THR A 9 -2.18 2.99 -10.58
N ASP A 10 -2.21 3.72 -11.70
CA ASP A 10 -3.19 4.81 -11.86
C ASP A 10 -4.62 4.29 -11.97
N VAL A 11 -4.81 3.12 -12.60
CA VAL A 11 -6.11 2.43 -12.62
C VAL A 11 -6.49 1.96 -11.22
N ALA A 12 -5.57 1.36 -10.47
CA ALA A 12 -5.81 0.94 -9.09
C ALA A 12 -6.16 2.12 -8.17
N TYR A 13 -5.44 3.25 -8.33
CA TYR A 13 -5.72 4.48 -7.60
C TYR A 13 -7.13 4.97 -7.90
N TYR A 14 -7.49 5.07 -9.18
CA TYR A 14 -8.83 5.48 -9.61
C TYR A 14 -9.94 4.57 -9.04
N ILE A 15 -9.74 3.25 -9.05
CA ILE A 15 -10.70 2.28 -8.49
C ILE A 15 -10.90 2.55 -6.99
N LEU A 16 -9.81 2.70 -6.23
CA LEU A 16 -9.90 2.98 -4.80
C LEU A 16 -10.55 4.34 -4.52
N THR A 17 -10.18 5.40 -5.26
CA THR A 17 -10.79 6.72 -5.14
C THR A 17 -12.29 6.68 -5.41
N LEU A 18 -12.74 5.96 -6.45
CA LEU A 18 -14.17 5.80 -6.73
C LEU A 18 -14.90 5.00 -5.64
N ALA A 19 -14.29 3.92 -5.15
CA ALA A 19 -14.90 3.09 -4.11
C ALA A 19 -14.96 3.81 -2.76
N ASN A 20 -14.02 4.74 -2.50
CA ASN A 20 -13.85 5.51 -1.27
C ASN A 20 -13.84 4.63 0.00
N LYS A 21 -13.36 3.39 -0.14
CA LYS A 21 -13.23 2.40 0.92
C LYS A 21 -12.13 1.39 0.57
N PRO A 22 -11.51 0.73 1.57
CA PRO A 22 -10.58 -0.35 1.29
C PRO A 22 -11.24 -1.48 0.50
N ILE A 23 -10.48 -2.08 -0.41
CA ILE A 23 -10.90 -3.21 -1.25
C ILE A 23 -10.02 -4.41 -0.96
N PHE A 24 -10.59 -5.62 -1.04
CA PHE A 24 -9.81 -6.84 -0.91
C PHE A 24 -8.80 -6.94 -2.05
N TYR A 25 -7.56 -7.22 -1.70
CA TYR A 25 -6.43 -7.11 -2.62
C TYR A 25 -6.60 -7.88 -3.94
N LYS A 26 -7.12 -9.10 -3.84
CA LYS A 26 -7.38 -9.94 -5.01
C LYS A 26 -8.39 -9.30 -5.95
N ASP A 27 -9.43 -8.68 -5.40
CA ASP A 27 -10.50 -8.04 -6.18
C ASP A 27 -10.00 -6.76 -6.82
N LEU A 28 -9.18 -5.98 -6.11
CA LEU A 28 -8.52 -4.80 -6.66
C LEU A 28 -7.66 -5.15 -7.89
N ILE A 29 -6.83 -6.21 -7.80
CA ILE A 29 -6.01 -6.65 -8.95
C ILE A 29 -6.90 -7.09 -10.12
N MET A 30 -7.93 -7.90 -9.86
CA MET A 30 -8.83 -8.37 -10.90
C MET A 30 -9.52 -7.21 -11.61
N GLU A 31 -10.00 -6.22 -10.87
CA GLU A 31 -10.67 -5.06 -11.45
C GLU A 31 -9.70 -4.22 -12.30
N VAL A 32 -8.43 -4.06 -11.89
CA VAL A 32 -7.40 -3.39 -12.70
C VAL A 32 -7.18 -4.10 -14.04
N ILE A 33 -7.04 -5.42 -14.00
CA ILE A 33 -6.82 -6.24 -15.21
C ILE A 33 -8.03 -6.13 -16.15
N GLU A 34 -9.24 -6.22 -15.59
CA GLU A 34 -10.49 -6.10 -16.34
C GLU A 34 -10.62 -4.72 -17.02
N LYS A 35 -10.34 -3.62 -16.30
CA LYS A 35 -10.48 -2.26 -16.86
C LYS A 35 -9.46 -1.94 -17.94
N LYS A 36 -8.26 -2.54 -17.89
CA LYS A 36 -7.24 -2.33 -18.92
C LYS A 36 -7.53 -3.09 -20.21
N CYS A 37 -8.47 -4.05 -20.23
CA CYS A 37 -8.81 -4.93 -21.37
C CYS A 37 -7.60 -5.34 -22.22
N LYS A 38 -6.43 -5.56 -21.59
CA LYS A 38 -5.22 -5.93 -22.32
C LYS A 38 -5.34 -7.41 -22.71
N PRO A 39 -5.02 -7.80 -23.95
CA PRO A 39 -4.84 -9.20 -24.30
C PRO A 39 -3.64 -9.74 -23.51
N VAL A 40 -3.91 -10.30 -22.34
CA VAL A 40 -2.88 -10.90 -21.48
C VAL A 40 -2.60 -12.31 -21.97
N GLN A 41 -1.33 -12.58 -22.32
CA GLN A 41 -0.91 -13.92 -22.73
C GLN A 41 -1.12 -14.95 -21.62
N SER A 42 -1.05 -14.51 -20.36
CA SER A 42 -1.40 -15.29 -19.19
C SER A 42 -1.99 -14.41 -18.10
N LEU A 43 -3.13 -14.82 -17.53
CA LEU A 43 -3.75 -14.17 -16.39
C LEU A 43 -2.82 -14.18 -15.16
N SER A 44 -2.04 -15.24 -14.95
CA SER A 44 -1.11 -15.32 -13.82
C SER A 44 0.01 -14.27 -13.93
N ALA A 45 0.53 -14.05 -15.12
CA ALA A 45 1.55 -13.04 -15.38
C ALA A 45 1.00 -11.63 -15.10
N ALA A 46 -0.22 -11.35 -15.56
CA ALA A 46 -0.89 -10.08 -15.32
C ALA A 46 -1.14 -9.83 -13.82
N ILE A 47 -1.55 -10.86 -13.07
CA ILE A 47 -1.71 -10.77 -11.61
C ILE A 47 -0.39 -10.41 -10.94
N SER A 48 0.69 -11.11 -11.27
CA SER A 48 2.01 -10.88 -10.69
C SER A 48 2.58 -9.49 -11.03
N GLU A 49 2.34 -9.02 -12.25
CA GLU A 49 2.74 -7.68 -12.69
C GLU A 49 2.01 -6.60 -11.88
N VAL A 50 0.68 -6.62 -11.88
CA VAL A 50 -0.13 -5.65 -11.12
C VAL A 50 0.20 -5.73 -9.63
N TYR A 51 0.39 -6.94 -9.09
CA TYR A 51 0.80 -7.15 -7.70
C TYR A 51 2.07 -6.38 -7.39
N THR A 52 3.10 -6.57 -8.21
CA THR A 52 4.42 -5.98 -8.00
C THR A 52 4.35 -4.46 -8.09
N LEU A 53 3.62 -3.94 -9.08
CA LEU A 53 3.45 -2.51 -9.28
C LEU A 53 2.72 -1.84 -8.10
N ILE A 54 1.63 -2.43 -7.60
CA ILE A 54 0.91 -1.90 -6.43
C ILE A 54 1.80 -1.93 -5.17
N ASN A 55 2.56 -3.01 -4.94
CA ASN A 55 3.42 -3.12 -3.77
C ASN A 55 4.60 -2.13 -3.77
N MET A 56 5.05 -1.71 -4.96
CA MET A 56 6.14 -0.74 -5.11
C MET A 56 5.66 0.73 -5.04
N ASP A 57 4.35 0.97 -5.11
CA ASP A 57 3.78 2.31 -5.15
C ASP A 57 3.32 2.77 -3.75
N SER A 58 3.95 3.84 -3.26
CA SER A 58 3.73 4.38 -1.91
C SER A 58 2.35 5.02 -1.70
N ARG A 59 1.53 5.19 -2.76
CA ARG A 59 0.14 5.68 -2.63
C ARG A 59 -0.77 4.64 -1.99
N PHE A 60 -0.42 3.36 -2.07
CA PHE A 60 -1.22 2.27 -1.53
C PHE A 60 -0.72 1.84 -0.16
N GLN A 61 -1.66 1.44 0.70
CA GLN A 61 -1.36 0.90 2.01
C GLN A 61 -2.25 -0.28 2.37
N TYR A 62 -1.65 -1.23 3.07
CA TYR A 62 -2.37 -2.31 3.73
C TYR A 62 -3.14 -1.80 4.95
N THR A 63 -4.45 -2.01 4.98
CA THR A 63 -5.31 -1.55 6.07
C THR A 63 -5.63 -2.64 7.10
N GLY A 64 -5.38 -3.92 6.78
CA GLY A 64 -5.74 -5.07 7.61
C GLY A 64 -6.54 -6.12 6.82
N ASP A 65 -6.51 -7.38 7.23
CA ASP A 65 -7.32 -8.48 6.69
C ASP A 65 -7.32 -8.65 5.15
N GLY A 66 -6.17 -8.43 4.51
CA GLY A 66 -6.07 -8.49 3.05
C GLY A 66 -6.65 -7.27 2.31
N MET A 67 -7.08 -6.25 3.04
CA MET A 67 -7.65 -5.02 2.49
C MET A 67 -6.58 -3.98 2.20
N TRP A 68 -6.75 -3.30 1.07
CA TRP A 68 -5.86 -2.25 0.60
C TRP A 68 -6.63 -0.96 0.36
N GLY A 69 -5.99 0.16 0.68
CA GLY A 69 -6.55 1.50 0.52
C GLY A 69 -5.48 2.51 0.19
N LEU A 70 -5.89 3.78 0.10
CA LEU A 70 -4.97 4.88 -0.19
C LEU A 70 -4.35 5.41 1.10
N THR A 71 -3.08 5.84 1.03
CA THR A 71 -2.37 6.47 2.16
C THR A 71 -3.02 7.77 2.59
N GLU A 72 -3.59 8.53 1.64
CA GLU A 72 -4.31 9.79 1.89
C GLU A 72 -5.54 9.63 2.81
N TRP A 73 -6.15 8.45 2.88
CA TRP A 73 -7.31 8.19 3.75
C TRP A 73 -6.95 8.16 5.23
N ASN A 74 -5.67 7.99 5.57
CA ASN A 74 -5.16 8.09 6.92
C ASN A 74 -3.93 9.01 6.90
N PRO A 75 -4.13 10.34 6.92
CA PRO A 75 -3.00 11.26 7.02
C PRO A 75 -2.18 10.89 8.26
N PRO A 76 -0.84 10.80 8.15
CA PRO A 76 0.00 10.55 9.31
C PRO A 76 -0.29 11.65 10.33
N GLU A 77 -0.68 11.27 11.56
CA GLU A 77 -0.88 12.24 12.63
C GLU A 77 0.36 13.14 12.69
N THR A 78 0.16 14.42 12.37
CA THR A 78 1.21 15.41 12.48
C THR A 78 1.59 15.43 13.95
N LYS A 79 2.78 14.93 14.27
CA LYS A 79 3.33 14.96 15.62
C LYS A 79 3.53 16.43 16.01
N ARG A 80 2.47 17.07 16.50
CA ARG A 80 2.57 18.29 17.28
C ARG A 80 3.26 17.87 18.57
N SER A 81 4.54 18.21 18.71
CA SER A 81 5.20 18.03 19.99
C SER A 81 4.44 18.88 21.02
N THR A 82 4.18 18.25 22.17
CA THR A 82 4.22 18.80 23.53
C THR A 82 2.97 18.47 24.35
N VAL A 83 3.24 17.64 25.37
CA VAL A 83 2.59 17.37 26.67
C VAL A 83 1.22 16.69 26.76
N VAL A 84 1.28 15.45 27.26
CA VAL A 84 0.41 14.75 28.22
C VAL A 84 -1.03 15.25 28.33
N SER A 85 -1.98 14.39 27.92
CA SER A 85 -3.12 13.99 28.75
C SER A 85 -3.73 12.70 28.21
N THR A 86 -4.01 11.80 29.13
CA THR A 86 -4.54 10.45 28.99
C THR A 86 -6.00 10.39 28.54
N SER A 87 -6.33 9.55 27.55
CA SER A 87 -7.55 8.71 27.56
C SER A 87 -7.59 7.70 26.40
N SER A 88 -7.67 6.42 26.79
CA SER A 88 -8.41 5.29 26.18
C SER A 88 -8.56 5.18 24.66
N GLY A 89 -7.98 4.12 24.07
CA GLY A 89 -8.47 3.54 22.80
C GLY A 89 -7.43 2.76 21.98
N SER A 90 -7.18 1.51 22.35
CA SER A 90 -6.75 0.40 21.48
C SER A 90 -5.80 0.70 20.31
N SER A 91 -4.55 1.09 20.57
CA SER A 91 -3.52 1.27 19.53
C SER A 91 -2.13 0.81 20.00
N LYS A 92 -1.89 -0.51 20.11
CA LYS A 92 -0.55 -1.03 20.50
C LYS A 92 0.19 -1.85 19.43
N SER A 93 -0.36 -2.02 18.23
CA SER A 93 0.28 -2.82 17.17
C SER A 93 1.13 -2.01 16.17
N LYS A 94 0.81 -0.73 15.91
CA LYS A 94 1.53 0.07 14.88
C LYS A 94 2.88 0.66 15.32
N ALA A 95 3.09 0.89 16.63
CA ALA A 95 4.36 1.39 17.14
C ALA A 95 5.48 0.34 17.07
N LEU A 96 5.15 -0.94 17.28
CA LEU A 96 6.12 -2.03 17.26
C LEU A 96 6.57 -2.38 15.83
N SER A 97 5.66 -2.36 14.86
CA SER A 97 5.97 -2.68 13.46
C SER A 97 6.90 -1.64 12.82
N SER A 98 6.64 -0.35 13.09
CA SER A 98 7.50 0.75 12.62
C SER A 98 8.89 0.72 13.27
N ARG A 99 8.99 0.33 14.55
CA ARG A 99 10.28 0.17 15.26
C ARG A 99 11.06 -1.05 14.79
N ARG A 100 10.37 -2.15 14.42
CA ARG A 100 11.04 -3.34 13.85
C ARG A 100 11.57 -3.08 12.45
N ARG A 101 10.82 -2.38 11.59
CA ARG A 101 11.26 -2.08 10.23
C ARG A 101 12.47 -1.14 10.22
N THR A 102 12.49 -0.12 11.09
CA THR A 102 13.66 0.77 11.24
C THR A 102 14.90 0.03 11.73
N LYS A 103 14.75 -0.85 12.73
CA LYS A 103 15.88 -1.62 13.28
C LYS A 103 16.46 -2.66 12.31
N LEU A 104 15.63 -3.23 11.42
CA LEU A 104 16.11 -4.17 10.39
C LEU A 104 16.91 -3.45 9.29
N LEU A 105 16.50 -2.23 8.92
CA LEU A 105 17.20 -1.43 7.90
C LEU A 105 18.58 -0.96 8.39
N GLU A 106 18.70 -0.62 9.69
CA GLU A 106 19.96 -0.20 10.31
C GLU A 106 20.98 -1.34 10.38
N GLY A 107 20.54 -2.56 10.70
CA GLY A 107 21.43 -3.74 10.76
C GLY A 107 21.93 -4.24 9.40
N ILE A 108 21.26 -3.90 8.29
CA ILE A 108 21.73 -4.25 6.94
C ILE A 108 22.81 -3.27 6.47
N GLN A 109 22.78 -2.02 6.91
CA GLN A 109 23.77 -1.02 6.53
C GLN A 109 25.15 -1.30 7.17
N GLU A 110 25.20 -1.83 8.39
CA GLU A 110 26.47 -2.08 9.11
C GLU A 110 27.34 -3.22 8.53
N ASP A 111 26.80 -4.04 7.62
CA ASP A 111 27.51 -5.16 6.98
C ASP A 111 28.19 -4.76 5.67
N ILE A 112 27.82 -3.62 5.07
CA ILE A 112 28.41 -3.11 3.82
C ILE A 112 29.67 -2.26 4.10
N ASP A 113 29.79 -1.69 5.30
CA ASP A 113 30.92 -0.82 5.69
C ASP A 113 32.09 -1.57 6.38
N LYS A 114 32.08 -2.92 6.40
CA LYS A 114 33.15 -3.76 6.99
C LYS A 114 33.94 -4.60 5.99
N GLU A 115 34.07 -4.14 4.74
CA GLU A 115 35.09 -4.65 3.82
C GLU A 115 36.15 -3.59 3.51
#